data_AF-A0A952K148-F1
#
_entry.id   AF-A0A952K148-F1
#
_cell.length_a   1.000
_cell.length_b   1.000
_cell.length_c   1.000
_cell.angle_alpha   90.00
_cell.angle_beta   90.00
_cell.angle_gamma   90.00
#
_symmetry.space_group_name_H-M   'P 1'
#
loop_
_entity.id
_entity.type
_entity.pdbx_description
1 polymer ?
#
loop_
_entity_poly.entity_id
_entity_poly.type
_entity_poly.pdbx_seq_one_letter_code
_entity_poly.pdbx_strand_id
1 'polypeptide(L)'
;MKKQVLFLFFSLMMISVSAQKMVSDGFTVSISNPKSEKYSVDMLGSTHHITEHTGNYVIEKGGREMAAQKFTLMIMENVTTLNIRSSESTGNTLTYDPETKMFEFAGDEYKAKNTKNTDNLILSGLLVYAAYLDKNE
;
A
#
# COMPACT_ATOMS: atom_id res chain seq x y z
N MET A 1 -4.03 44.38 -41.04
CA MET A 1 -5.15 43.41 -40.90
C MET A 1 -4.59 42.01 -40.73
N LYS A 2 -5.14 41.25 -39.79
CA LYS A 2 -4.98 39.80 -39.52
C LYS A 2 -3.61 39.42 -38.90
N LYS A 3 -3.51 39.17 -37.58
CA LYS A 3 -3.94 37.95 -36.84
C LYS A 3 -3.44 36.71 -37.60
N GLN A 4 -2.55 35.89 -37.04
CA GLN A 4 -2.97 34.90 -36.04
C GLN A 4 -1.83 34.51 -35.10
N VAL A 5 -2.17 34.64 -33.82
CA VAL A 5 -1.53 34.06 -32.64
C VAL A 5 -1.23 32.58 -32.90
N LEU A 6 0.05 32.22 -32.84
CA LEU A 6 0.51 30.84 -32.79
C LEU A 6 0.02 30.24 -31.46
N PHE A 7 -1.05 29.46 -31.52
CA PHE A 7 -1.61 28.76 -30.38
C PHE A 7 -0.59 27.75 -29.84
N LEU A 8 -0.01 28.06 -28.69
CA LEU A 8 0.68 27.12 -27.80
C LEU A 8 -0.26 25.94 -27.52
N PHE A 9 -0.01 24.79 -28.13
CA PHE A 9 -0.50 23.50 -27.62
C PHE A 9 0.39 23.08 -26.44
N PHE A 10 0.22 23.77 -25.32
CA PHE A 10 0.76 23.37 -24.03
C PHE A 10 -0.27 22.43 -23.40
N SER A 11 -0.35 21.18 -23.88
CA SER A 11 -1.16 20.16 -23.22
C SER A 11 -0.44 19.74 -21.94
N LEU A 12 -0.79 20.38 -20.83
CA LEU A 12 -0.55 19.85 -19.49
C LEU A 12 -1.21 18.47 -19.41
N MET A 13 -0.47 17.41 -19.73
CA MET A 13 -0.76 16.09 -19.18
C MET A 13 -0.39 16.13 -17.70
N MET A 14 -1.25 16.74 -16.88
CA MET A 14 -1.24 16.44 -15.46
C MET A 14 -1.72 14.99 -15.34
N ILE A 15 -0.77 14.07 -15.21
CA ILE A 15 -1.06 12.70 -14.77
C ILE A 15 -1.60 12.86 -13.36
N SER A 16 -2.92 12.97 -13.21
CA SER A 16 -3.59 12.89 -11.93
C SER A 16 -3.41 11.46 -11.43
N VAL A 17 -2.32 11.20 -10.72
CA VAL A 17 -2.13 9.96 -9.96
C VAL A 17 -3.26 9.93 -8.93
N SER A 18 -4.33 9.23 -9.29
CA SER A 18 -5.50 9.11 -8.43
C SER A 18 -5.07 8.26 -7.23
N ALA A 19 -5.07 8.86 -6.04
CA ALA A 19 -4.87 8.13 -4.79
C ALA A 19 -5.93 7.01 -4.72
N GLN A 20 -5.47 5.77 -4.55
CA GLN A 20 -6.38 4.63 -4.44
C GLN A 20 -6.86 4.52 -3.00
N LYS A 21 -8.14 4.16 -2.79
CA LYS A 21 -8.74 4.11 -1.46
C LYS A 21 -9.66 2.92 -1.26
N MET A 22 -9.82 2.50 -0.02
CA MET A 22 -10.75 1.46 0.41
C MET A 22 -11.43 1.86 1.71
N VAL A 23 -12.69 1.46 1.88
CA VAL A 23 -13.50 1.79 3.06
C VAL A 23 -14.01 0.50 3.71
N SER A 24 -13.88 0.39 5.03
CA SER A 24 -14.47 -0.69 5.84
C SER A 24 -14.65 -0.24 7.28
N ASP A 25 -15.76 -0.62 7.89
CA ASP A 25 -15.95 -0.52 9.36
C ASP A 25 -15.66 0.87 9.95
N GLY A 26 -16.04 1.91 9.20
CA GLY A 26 -15.81 3.31 9.59
C GLY A 26 -14.42 3.87 9.25
N PHE A 27 -13.51 3.04 8.77
CA PHE A 27 -12.19 3.43 8.28
C PHE A 27 -12.19 3.73 6.79
N THR A 28 -11.43 4.75 6.41
CA THR A 28 -10.97 4.99 5.04
C THR A 28 -9.47 4.84 5.02
N VAL A 29 -8.96 3.91 4.21
CA VAL A 29 -7.52 3.76 3.95
C VAL A 29 -7.24 4.21 2.52
N SER A 30 -6.11 4.87 2.31
CA SER A 30 -5.67 5.27 0.97
C SER A 30 -4.17 5.11 0.79
N ILE A 31 -3.75 4.92 -0.46
CA ILE A 31 -2.34 4.88 -0.86
C ILE A 31 -2.05 5.91 -1.93
N SER A 32 -0.83 6.43 -1.91
CA SER A 32 -0.33 7.40 -2.89
C SER A 32 1.13 7.15 -3.23
N ASN A 33 1.53 7.66 -4.40
CA ASN A 33 2.87 7.50 -4.96
C ASN A 33 3.39 6.05 -4.96
N PRO A 34 2.57 5.05 -5.38
CA PRO A 34 3.05 3.69 -5.45
C PRO A 34 4.19 3.58 -6.46
N LYS A 35 5.27 2.94 -6.06
CA LYS A 35 6.41 2.56 -6.89
C LYS A 35 6.60 1.06 -6.82
N SER A 36 7.16 0.48 -7.87
CA SER A 36 7.49 -0.94 -7.90
C SER A 36 8.89 -1.13 -8.44
N GLU A 37 9.66 -1.98 -7.76
CA GLU A 37 11.01 -2.36 -8.13
C GLU A 37 11.13 -3.88 -8.10
N LYS A 38 11.97 -4.43 -8.99
CA LYS A 38 12.24 -5.86 -9.06
C LYS A 38 13.73 -6.07 -8.97
N TYR A 39 14.15 -6.96 -8.10
CA TYR A 39 15.55 -7.27 -7.89
C TYR A 39 15.72 -8.72 -7.42
N SER A 40 16.96 -9.19 -7.45
CA SER A 40 17.34 -10.51 -6.94
C SER A 40 18.32 -10.36 -5.80
N VAL A 41 18.19 -11.18 -4.77
CA VAL A 41 19.12 -11.23 -3.64
C VAL A 41 19.53 -12.66 -3.37
N ASP A 42 20.83 -12.89 -3.19
CA ASP A 42 21.35 -14.18 -2.75
C ASP A 42 21.29 -14.28 -1.22
N MET A 43 20.54 -15.24 -0.70
CA MET A 43 20.44 -15.57 0.72
C MET A 43 20.69 -17.06 0.91
N LEU A 44 21.60 -17.40 1.84
CA LEU A 44 21.88 -18.79 2.23
C LEU A 44 22.17 -19.74 1.04
N GLY A 45 22.85 -19.23 0.00
CA GLY A 45 23.21 -20.01 -1.18
C GLY A 45 22.09 -20.19 -2.21
N SER A 46 20.96 -19.50 -2.05
CA SER A 46 19.86 -19.47 -3.03
C SER A 46 19.57 -18.05 -3.49
N THR A 47 19.28 -17.88 -4.78
CA THR A 47 18.84 -16.58 -5.34
C THR A 47 17.34 -16.44 -5.20
N HIS A 48 16.89 -15.35 -4.57
CA HIS A 48 15.48 -15.02 -4.43
C HIS A 48 15.10 -13.85 -5.30
N HIS A 49 14.03 -14.00 -6.07
CA HIS A 49 13.44 -12.93 -6.87
C HIS A 49 12.40 -12.16 -6.05
N ILE A 50 12.61 -10.87 -5.89
CA ILE A 50 11.79 -9.98 -5.08
C ILE A 50 11.11 -8.95 -5.98
N THR A 51 9.80 -8.81 -5.81
CA THR A 51 9.06 -7.63 -6.27
C THR A 51 8.69 -6.81 -5.05
N GLU A 52 9.19 -5.58 -4.98
CA GLU A 52 8.91 -4.65 -3.90
C GLU A 52 7.98 -3.55 -4.41
N HIS A 53 6.98 -3.20 -3.60
CA HIS A 53 6.13 -2.05 -3.82
C HIS A 53 6.24 -1.10 -2.63
N THR A 54 6.53 0.16 -2.89
CA THR A 54 6.63 1.20 -1.86
C THR A 54 5.66 2.32 -2.13
N GLY A 55 5.27 3.06 -1.10
CA GLY A 55 4.43 4.24 -1.26
C GLY A 55 4.09 4.86 0.09
N ASN A 56 3.16 5.81 0.06
CA ASN A 56 2.60 6.40 1.27
C ASN A 56 1.19 5.87 1.50
N TYR A 57 0.78 5.81 2.75
CA TYR A 57 -0.59 5.50 3.14
C TYR A 57 -1.17 6.58 4.04
N VAL A 58 -2.51 6.67 4.07
CA VAL A 58 -3.28 7.43 5.06
C VAL A 58 -4.41 6.54 5.58
N ILE A 59 -4.65 6.59 6.89
CA ILE A 59 -5.77 5.94 7.58
C ILE A 59 -6.60 7.03 8.24
N GLU A 60 -7.89 7.03 7.98
CA GLU A 60 -8.87 7.95 8.56
C GLU A 60 -10.01 7.17 9.22
N LYS A 61 -10.55 7.69 10.32
CA LYS A 61 -11.81 7.21 10.91
C LYS A 61 -12.74 8.39 11.18
N GLY A 62 -13.96 8.33 10.65
CA GLY A 62 -14.92 9.43 10.77
C GLY A 62 -14.43 10.77 10.19
N GLY A 63 -13.55 10.74 9.19
CA GLY A 63 -12.97 11.93 8.56
C GLY A 63 -11.80 12.57 9.32
N ARG A 64 -11.31 11.94 10.40
CA ARG A 64 -10.10 12.34 11.11
C ARG A 64 -8.94 11.41 10.74
N GLU A 65 -7.80 11.98 10.42
CA GLU A 65 -6.55 11.23 10.22
C GLU A 65 -6.13 10.54 11.52
N MET A 66 -5.89 9.24 11.45
CA MET A 66 -5.34 8.42 12.54
C MET A 66 -3.84 8.16 12.33
N ALA A 67 -3.43 7.90 11.08
CA ALA A 67 -2.03 7.66 10.74
C ALA A 67 -1.77 7.97 9.26
N ALA A 68 -0.59 8.54 8.97
CA ALA A 68 -0.14 8.79 7.61
C ALA A 68 1.38 8.60 7.53
N GLN A 69 1.86 7.58 6.80
CA GLN A 69 3.29 7.28 6.71
C GLN A 69 3.60 6.47 5.43
N LYS A 70 4.68 5.68 5.44
CA LYS A 70 5.13 4.85 4.30
C LYS A 70 4.78 3.39 4.51
N PHE A 71 4.59 2.68 3.40
CA PHE A 71 4.50 1.22 3.39
C PHE A 71 5.54 0.62 2.44
N THR A 72 5.86 -0.64 2.70
CA THR A 72 6.60 -1.51 1.78
C THR A 72 5.89 -2.86 1.73
N LEU A 73 5.42 -3.26 0.56
CA LEU A 73 4.97 -4.63 0.29
C LEU A 73 6.11 -5.36 -0.43
N MET A 74 6.54 -6.48 0.14
CA MET A 74 7.52 -7.37 -0.48
C MET A 74 6.81 -8.64 -0.92
N ILE A 75 7.01 -9.04 -2.17
CA ILE A 75 6.50 -10.27 -2.76
C ILE A 75 7.69 -11.12 -3.20
N MET A 76 7.79 -12.32 -2.63
CA MET A 76 8.71 -13.39 -2.98
C MET A 76 7.90 -14.64 -3.34
N GLU A 77 8.56 -15.67 -3.88
CA GLU A 77 7.89 -16.91 -4.32
C GLU A 77 6.94 -17.52 -3.27
N ASN A 78 7.35 -17.54 -1.99
CA ASN A 78 6.61 -18.22 -0.93
C ASN A 78 6.13 -17.28 0.19
N VAL A 79 6.37 -15.98 0.07
CA VAL A 79 6.01 -15.03 1.12
C VAL A 79 5.62 -13.69 0.53
N THR A 80 4.53 -13.13 1.04
CA THR A 80 4.12 -11.75 0.79
C THR A 80 4.00 -11.04 2.12
N THR A 81 4.80 -10.01 2.36
CA THR A 81 4.77 -9.24 3.61
C THR A 81 4.48 -7.77 3.34
N LEU A 82 3.55 -7.19 4.09
CA LEU A 82 3.29 -5.76 4.11
C LEU A 82 3.87 -5.15 5.38
N ASN A 83 4.96 -4.40 5.24
CA ASN A 83 5.50 -3.57 6.31
C ASN A 83 4.83 -2.19 6.29
N ILE A 84 4.16 -1.86 7.38
CA ILE A 84 3.49 -0.58 7.62
C ILE A 84 4.35 0.19 8.61
N ARG A 85 4.99 1.26 8.16
CA ARG A 85 5.86 2.06 9.04
C ARG A 85 4.99 2.92 9.95
N SER A 86 5.19 2.79 11.26
CA SER A 86 4.60 3.69 12.26
C SER A 86 5.50 4.90 12.54
N SER A 87 6.80 4.80 12.23
CA SER A 87 7.75 5.91 12.23
C SER A 87 8.91 5.61 11.26
N GLU A 88 9.94 6.46 11.21
CA GLU A 88 11.14 6.18 10.40
C GLU A 88 11.94 4.95 10.87
N SER A 89 11.85 4.59 12.16
CA SER A 89 12.60 3.47 12.76
C SER A 89 11.74 2.30 13.22
N THR A 90 10.40 2.44 13.20
CA THR A 90 9.46 1.42 13.69
C THR A 90 8.42 1.09 12.64
N GLY A 91 8.02 -0.18 12.58
CA GLY A 91 6.97 -0.64 11.67
C GLY A 91 6.33 -1.93 12.16
N ASN A 92 5.17 -2.21 11.61
CA ASN A 92 4.36 -3.39 11.86
C ASN A 92 4.32 -4.20 10.57
N THR A 93 4.61 -5.50 10.65
CA THR A 93 4.61 -6.37 9.47
C THR A 93 3.40 -7.29 9.51
N LEU A 94 2.63 -7.30 8.42
CA LEU A 94 1.58 -8.27 8.17
C LEU A 94 2.10 -9.28 7.16
N THR A 95 1.87 -10.57 7.41
CA THR A 95 2.20 -11.65 6.47
C THR A 95 0.93 -12.07 5.76
N TYR A 96 0.92 -12.09 4.43
CA TYR A 96 -0.22 -12.53 3.63
C TYR A 96 0.00 -13.95 3.10
N ASP A 97 -0.96 -14.82 3.37
CA ASP A 97 -1.05 -16.14 2.77
C ASP A 97 -1.99 -16.09 1.54
N PRO A 98 -1.48 -16.31 0.32
CA PRO A 98 -2.28 -16.30 -0.90
C PRO A 98 -3.25 -17.48 -1.02
N GLU A 99 -3.00 -18.61 -0.35
CA GLU A 99 -3.87 -19.80 -0.40
C GLU A 99 -5.13 -19.58 0.42
N THR A 100 -4.99 -19.15 1.67
CA THR A 100 -6.11 -18.87 2.58
C THR A 100 -6.70 -17.46 2.41
N LYS A 101 -5.96 -16.56 1.76
CA LYS A 101 -6.29 -15.12 1.59
C LYS A 101 -6.42 -14.41 2.93
N MET A 102 -5.54 -14.75 3.86
CA MET A 102 -5.53 -14.22 5.22
C MET A 102 -4.24 -13.47 5.48
N PHE A 103 -4.34 -12.44 6.31
CA PHE A 103 -3.21 -11.77 6.92
C PHE A 103 -2.99 -12.33 8.32
N GLU A 104 -1.76 -12.69 8.63
CA GLU A 104 -1.30 -12.88 10.00
C GLU A 104 -0.69 -11.55 10.49
N PHE A 105 -1.16 -11.08 11.65
CA PHE A 105 -0.69 -9.85 12.26
C PHE A 105 -0.81 -9.91 13.78
N ALA A 106 0.30 -9.67 14.49
CA ALA A 106 0.36 -9.72 15.95
C ALA A 106 -0.14 -11.05 16.56
N GLY A 107 0.04 -12.17 15.85
CA GLY A 107 -0.40 -13.50 16.27
C GLY A 107 -1.87 -13.82 15.99
N ASP A 108 -2.63 -12.87 15.45
CA ASP A 108 -4.01 -13.06 15.02
C ASP A 108 -4.12 -13.16 13.50
N GLU A 109 -5.20 -13.79 13.04
CA GLU A 109 -5.49 -13.95 11.62
C GLU A 109 -6.69 -13.11 11.17
N TYR A 110 -6.56 -12.46 10.01
CA TYR A 110 -7.52 -11.51 9.47
C TYR A 110 -7.81 -11.80 8.00
N LYS A 111 -9.09 -11.98 7.65
CA LYS A 111 -9.48 -12.17 6.26
C LYS A 111 -9.24 -10.91 5.44
N ALA A 112 -8.50 -11.01 4.33
CA ALA A 112 -8.31 -9.89 3.43
C ALA A 112 -9.64 -9.51 2.73
N LYS A 113 -9.93 -8.21 2.64
CA LYS A 113 -11.19 -7.72 2.07
C LYS A 113 -11.24 -7.85 0.54
N ASN A 114 -10.15 -7.51 -0.14
CA ASN A 114 -10.01 -7.62 -1.58
C ASN A 114 -8.53 -7.78 -1.97
N THR A 115 -8.20 -8.81 -2.74
CA THR A 115 -6.82 -9.11 -3.15
C THR A 115 -6.67 -9.26 -4.67
N LYS A 116 -7.58 -8.65 -5.44
CA LYS A 116 -7.59 -8.74 -6.91
C LYS A 116 -6.33 -8.19 -7.58
N ASN A 117 -5.64 -7.25 -6.94
CA ASN A 117 -4.38 -6.69 -7.40
C ASN A 117 -3.55 -6.22 -6.19
N THR A 118 -2.30 -5.84 -6.43
CA THR A 118 -1.36 -5.40 -5.39
C THR A 118 -1.91 -4.25 -4.56
N ASP A 119 -2.50 -3.24 -5.18
CA ASP A 119 -3.01 -2.09 -4.46
C ASP A 119 -4.18 -2.46 -3.52
N ASN A 120 -5.10 -3.31 -3.98
CA ASN A 120 -6.18 -3.83 -3.15
C ASN A 120 -5.65 -4.70 -2.00
N LEU A 121 -4.59 -5.49 -2.24
CA LEU A 121 -3.93 -6.26 -1.20
C LEU A 121 -3.34 -5.32 -0.13
N ILE A 122 -2.61 -4.29 -0.53
CA ILE A 122 -2.05 -3.26 0.37
C ILE A 122 -3.17 -2.59 1.17
N LEU A 123 -4.21 -2.11 0.49
CA LEU A 123 -5.37 -1.47 1.13
C LEU A 123 -6.08 -2.41 2.10
N SER A 124 -6.20 -3.71 1.78
CA SER A 124 -6.76 -4.70 2.70
C SER A 124 -5.89 -4.89 3.95
N GLY A 125 -4.57 -4.94 3.80
CA GLY A 125 -3.65 -5.01 4.94
C GLY A 125 -3.70 -3.73 5.80
N LEU A 126 -3.83 -2.56 5.19
CA LEU A 126 -4.02 -1.30 5.90
C LEU A 126 -5.31 -1.27 6.73
N LEU A 127 -6.40 -1.90 6.26
CA LEU A 127 -7.63 -2.03 7.06
C LEU A 127 -7.44 -2.92 8.30
N VAL A 128 -6.66 -4.00 8.17
CA VAL A 128 -6.30 -4.86 9.32
C VAL A 128 -5.53 -4.03 10.35
N TYR A 129 -4.54 -3.26 9.90
CA TYR A 129 -3.76 -2.40 10.78
C TYR A 129 -4.59 -1.27 11.40
N ALA A 130 -5.51 -0.66 10.65
CA ALA A 130 -6.42 0.36 11.16
C ALA A 130 -7.29 -0.18 12.32
N ALA A 131 -7.83 -1.39 12.16
CA ALA A 131 -8.60 -2.06 13.20
C ALA A 131 -7.74 -2.41 14.42
N TYR A 132 -6.45 -2.73 14.23
CA TYR A 132 -5.53 -2.94 15.34
C TYR A 132 -5.24 -1.64 16.11
N LEU A 133 -4.98 -0.53 15.42
CA LEU A 133 -4.77 0.77 16.07
C LEU A 133 -5.97 1.15 16.95
N ASP A 134 -7.17 1.05 16.40
CA ASP A 134 -8.41 1.40 17.10
C ASP A 134 -8.72 0.55 18.34
N LYS A 135 -8.23 -0.70 18.38
CA LYS A 135 -8.37 -1.57 19.56
C LYS A 135 -7.36 -1.27 20.66
N ASN A 136 -6.27 -0.57 20.35
CA ASN A 136 -5.13 -0.34 21.25
C ASN A 136 -4.89 1.14 21.56
N GLU A 137 -5.78 2.04 21.12
CA GLU A 137 -5.91 3.43 21.59
C GLU A 137 -6.76 3.52 22.85
#